data_AF-A0AAD4GZI3-F1
#
_entry.id   AF-A0AAD4GZI3-F1
#
_cell.length_a   1.000
_cell.length_b   1.000
_cell.length_c   1.000
_cell.angle_alpha   90.00
_cell.angle_beta   90.00
_cell.angle_gamma   90.00
#
_symmetry.space_group_name_H-M   'P 1'
#
loop_
_entity.id
_entity.type
_entity.pdbx_description
1 polymer ?
#
loop_
_entity_poly.entity_id
_entity_poly.type
_entity_poly.pdbx_seq_one_letter_code
_entity_poly.pdbx_strand_id
1 'polypeptide(L)'
;MHSGSSAPNRDENPKWNVSNLLRGITPKSMMTEWSVVFWTTMSIAKTVLHKFVGYLGTQASELIWKPWYSATIAWEQTQGISAKDKTSKYTGPRGDWSQGYCYITGD
;
A
#
# COMPACT_ATOMS: atom_id res chain seq x y z
N MET A 1 -35.74 -8.73 26.29
CA MET A 1 -35.26 -7.37 26.00
C MET A 1 -34.29 -7.46 24.83
N HIS A 2 -34.74 -7.16 23.61
CA HIS A 2 -33.86 -7.07 22.45
C HIS A 2 -33.21 -5.70 22.46
N SER A 3 -31.94 -5.63 22.85
CA SER A 3 -31.11 -4.43 22.67
C SER A 3 -30.89 -4.22 21.18
N GLY A 4 -31.81 -3.49 20.53
CA GLY A 4 -31.59 -2.93 19.21
C GLY A 4 -30.51 -1.88 19.32
N SER A 5 -29.33 -2.17 18.79
CA SER A 5 -28.25 -1.18 18.66
C SER A 5 -28.78 -0.01 17.84
N SER A 6 -28.79 1.19 18.42
CA SER A 6 -29.21 2.42 17.74
C SER A 6 -28.45 2.57 16.43
N ALA A 7 -29.16 2.91 15.35
CA ALA A 7 -28.53 3.13 14.06
C ALA A 7 -27.45 4.22 14.20
N PRO A 8 -26.20 3.96 13.77
CA PRO A 8 -25.12 4.94 13.90
C PRO A 8 -25.49 6.21 13.13
N ASN A 9 -25.26 7.37 13.75
CA ASN A 9 -25.50 8.68 13.16
C ASN A 9 -24.65 8.80 11.88
N ARG A 10 -25.31 8.78 10.72
CA ARG A 10 -24.68 8.60 9.40
C ARG A 10 -24.07 9.88 8.83
N ASP A 11 -24.37 11.03 9.44
CA ASP A 11 -23.85 12.33 9.02
C ASP A 11 -22.42 12.58 9.55
N GLU A 12 -22.00 11.83 10.57
CA GLU A 12 -20.71 12.03 11.26
C GLU A 12 -19.57 11.16 10.71
N ASN A 13 -19.89 10.10 9.95
CA ASN A 13 -18.87 9.21 9.38
C ASN A 13 -19.37 8.56 8.07
N PRO A 14 -19.01 9.10 6.88
CA PRO A 14 -19.51 8.63 5.59
C PRO A 14 -18.89 7.29 5.15
N LYS A 15 -18.25 6.54 6.07
CA LYS A 15 -17.56 5.29 5.75
C LYS A 15 -18.56 4.14 5.65
N TRP A 16 -19.24 4.09 4.51
CA TRP A 16 -20.12 2.98 4.14
C TRP A 16 -19.32 1.68 4.05
N ASN A 17 -19.82 0.63 4.68
CA ASN A 17 -19.21 -0.69 4.66
C ASN A 17 -20.06 -1.67 3.83
N VAL A 18 -19.50 -2.85 3.55
CA VAL A 18 -20.16 -3.90 2.74
C VAL A 18 -21.45 -4.40 3.39
N SER A 19 -21.56 -4.41 4.72
CA SER A 19 -22.79 -4.84 5.40
C SER A 19 -23.94 -3.86 5.19
N ASN A 20 -23.67 -2.57 5.04
CA ASN A 20 -24.69 -1.58 4.66
C ASN A 20 -25.21 -1.82 3.23
N LEU A 21 -24.33 -2.23 2.31
CA LEU A 21 -24.73 -2.60 0.95
C LEU A 21 -25.62 -3.85 0.96
N LEU A 22 -25.22 -4.91 1.67
CA LEU A 22 -25.99 -6.16 1.78
C LEU A 22 -27.35 -5.97 2.45
N ARG A 23 -27.46 -4.98 3.35
CA ARG A 23 -28.72 -4.61 4.00
C ARG A 23 -29.62 -3.69 3.16
N GLY A 24 -29.18 -3.27 1.97
CA GLY A 24 -29.97 -2.42 1.07
C GLY A 24 -30.20 -0.98 1.60
N ILE A 25 -29.38 -0.55 2.57
CA ILE A 25 -29.52 0.75 3.24
C ILE A 25 -28.59 1.83 2.66
N THR A 26 -27.93 1.53 1.54
CA THR A 26 -27.05 2.45 0.81
C THR A 26 -27.84 3.35 -0.16
N PRO A 27 -27.41 4.61 -0.35
CA PRO A 27 -28.05 5.52 -1.31
C PRO A 27 -28.02 4.97 -2.75
N LYS A 28 -29.10 5.19 -3.51
CA LYS A 28 -29.17 4.79 -4.92
C LYS A 28 -28.09 5.43 -5.78
N SER A 29 -27.74 6.69 -5.53
CA SER A 29 -26.65 7.40 -6.23
C SER A 29 -25.31 6.67 -6.10
N MET A 30 -25.00 6.18 -4.90
CA MET A 30 -23.78 5.41 -4.62
C MET A 30 -23.80 4.07 -5.38
N MET A 31 -24.94 3.37 -5.43
CA MET A 31 -25.04 2.14 -6.22
C MET A 31 -24.84 2.40 -7.72
N THR A 32 -25.32 3.54 -8.24
CA THR A 32 -25.12 3.93 -9.64
C THR A 32 -23.67 4.27 -9.94
N GLU A 33 -22.97 5.00 -9.06
CA GLU A 33 -21.55 5.28 -9.23
C GLU A 33 -20.71 3.99 -9.18
N TRP A 34 -21.04 3.10 -8.25
CA TRP A 34 -20.34 1.83 -8.09
C TRP A 34 -20.63 0.88 -9.25
N SER A 35 -21.85 0.83 -9.77
CA SER A 35 -22.18 -0.03 -10.91
C SER A 35 -21.43 0.39 -12.18
N VAL A 36 -21.16 1.68 -12.36
CA VAL A 36 -20.33 2.20 -13.46
C VAL A 36 -18.87 1.75 -13.32
N VAL A 37 -18.31 1.81 -12.11
CA VAL A 37 -16.90 1.43 -11.85
C VAL A 37 -16.70 -0.09 -11.81
N PHE A 38 -17.70 -0.81 -11.33
CA PHE A 38 -17.70 -2.26 -11.09
C PHE A 38 -18.62 -3.00 -12.06
N TRP A 39 -18.66 -2.54 -13.30
CA TRP A 39 -19.55 -3.07 -14.34
C TRP A 39 -19.31 -4.57 -14.62
N THR A 40 -18.07 -5.03 -14.42
CA THR A 40 -17.70 -6.43 -14.65
C THR A 40 -17.08 -7.06 -13.40
N THR A 41 -17.32 -8.36 -13.21
CA THR A 41 -16.64 -9.14 -12.17
C THR A 41 -15.11 -9.00 -12.25
N MET A 42 -14.56 -8.85 -13.46
CA MET A 42 -13.14 -8.62 -13.68
C MET A 42 -12.68 -7.24 -13.18
N SER A 43 -13.46 -6.18 -13.36
CA SER A 43 -13.13 -4.85 -12.80
C SER A 43 -13.11 -4.86 -11.26
N ILE A 44 -14.07 -5.55 -10.63
CA ILE A 44 -14.11 -5.74 -9.17
C ILE A 44 -12.86 -6.47 -8.70
N ALA A 45 -12.54 -7.61 -9.32
CA ALA A 45 -11.38 -8.42 -8.96
C ALA A 45 -10.07 -7.61 -9.07
N LYS A 46 -9.89 -6.85 -10.17
CA LYS A 46 -8.72 -5.99 -10.36
C LYS A 46 -8.59 -4.91 -9.29
N THR A 47 -9.68 -4.22 -8.95
CA THR A 47 -9.66 -3.18 -7.92
C THR A 47 -9.36 -3.73 -6.53
N VAL A 48 -9.97 -4.86 -6.16
CA VAL A 48 -9.71 -5.53 -4.87
C VAL A 48 -8.27 -6.00 -4.81
N LEU A 49 -7.76 -6.63 -5.86
CA LEU A 49 -6.37 -7.08 -5.95
C LEU A 49 -5.40 -5.90 -5.78
N HIS A 50 -5.62 -4.79 -6.51
CA HIS A 50 -4.76 -3.62 -6.42
C HIS A 50 -4.74 -3.03 -5.00
N LYS A 51 -5.90 -2.92 -4.35
CA LYS A 51 -5.99 -2.44 -2.96
C LYS A 51 -5.29 -3.39 -1.98
N PHE A 52 -5.44 -4.70 -2.17
CA PHE A 52 -4.80 -5.71 -1.34
C PHE A 52 -3.28 -5.69 -1.47
N VAL A 53 -2.77 -5.66 -2.71
CA VAL A 53 -1.33 -5.56 -2.99
C VAL A 53 -0.77 -4.24 -2.43
N GLY A 54 -1.48 -3.13 -2.62
CA GLY A 54 -1.10 -1.84 -2.04
C GLY A 54 -1.00 -1.90 -0.51
N TYR A 55 -1.98 -2.51 0.16
CA TYR A 55 -1.95 -2.73 1.60
C TYR A 55 -0.75 -3.57 2.05
N LEU A 56 -0.48 -4.70 1.37
CA LEU A 56 0.69 -5.53 1.67
C LEU A 56 2.00 -4.76 1.50
N GLY A 57 2.13 -3.97 0.43
CA GLY A 57 3.30 -3.12 0.20
C GLY A 57 3.51 -2.11 1.33
N THR A 58 2.46 -1.46 1.80
CA THR A 58 2.53 -0.56 2.96
C THR A 58 2.92 -1.30 4.22
N GLN A 59 2.31 -2.45 4.52
CA GLN A 59 2.63 -3.24 5.71
C GLN A 59 4.09 -3.71 5.70
N ALA A 60 4.57 -4.24 4.58
CA ALA A 60 5.96 -4.67 4.45
C ALA A 60 6.93 -3.49 4.61
N SER A 61 6.60 -2.32 4.05
CA SER A 61 7.43 -1.13 4.21
C SER A 61 7.51 -0.66 5.67
N GLU A 62 6.36 -0.50 6.33
CA GLU A 62 6.29 0.03 7.69
C GLU A 62 6.80 -0.95 8.75
N LEU A 63 6.49 -2.24 8.62
CA LEU A 63 6.79 -3.24 9.65
C LEU A 63 8.11 -3.96 9.46
N ILE A 64 8.60 -4.06 8.22
CA ILE A 64 9.82 -4.82 7.91
C ILE A 64 10.92 -3.88 7.43
N TRP A 65 10.66 -3.15 6.33
CA TRP A 65 11.71 -2.36 5.68
C TRP A 65 12.23 -1.22 6.55
N LYS A 66 11.34 -0.37 7.07
CA LYS A 66 11.76 0.78 7.89
C LYS A 66 12.49 0.38 9.16
N PRO A 67 11.99 -0.57 9.99
CA PRO A 67 12.71 -0.98 11.20
C PRO A 67 14.08 -1.57 10.88
N TRP A 68 14.17 -2.41 9.84
CA TRP A 68 15.43 -2.99 9.40
C TRP A 68 16.43 -1.94 8.89
N TYR A 69 15.94 -0.99 8.08
CA TYR A 69 16.74 0.13 7.61
C TYR A 69 17.25 0.98 8.77
N SER A 70 16.37 1.35 9.70
CA SER A 70 16.74 2.11 10.90
C SER A 70 17.77 1.38 11.77
N ALA A 71 17.63 0.06 11.95
CA ALA A 71 18.61 -0.75 12.68
C ALA A 71 19.97 -0.76 11.98
N THR A 72 19.99 -0.84 10.65
CA THR A 72 21.22 -0.75 9.85
C THR A 72 21.89 0.60 10.02
N ILE A 73 21.14 1.71 9.93
CA ILE A 73 21.69 3.05 10.14
C ILE A 73 22.24 3.22 11.56
N ALA A 74 21.53 2.72 12.57
CA ALA A 74 22.00 2.77 13.96
C ALA A 74 23.30 1.96 14.13
N TRP A 75 23.38 0.77 13.54
CA TRP A 75 24.60 -0.04 13.55
C TRP A 75 25.77 0.70 12.86
N GLU A 76 25.56 1.29 11.69
CA GLU A 76 26.59 2.07 11.00
C GLU A 76 27.12 3.23 11.85
N GLN A 77 26.23 3.94 12.54
CA GLN A 77 26.62 5.02 13.46
C GLN A 77 27.52 4.49 14.60
N THR A 78 27.23 3.29 15.16
CA THR A 78 28.11 2.69 16.18
C THR A 78 29.48 2.32 15.64
N GLN A 79 29.57 1.99 14.36
CA GLN A 79 30.85 1.69 13.68
C GLN A 79 31.57 2.96 13.22
N GLY A 80 31.02 4.15 13.47
CA GLY A 80 31.57 5.41 12.97
C GLY A 80 31.47 5.57 11.45
N ILE A 81 30.65 4.75 10.78
CA ILE A 81 30.44 4.82 9.33
C ILE A 81 29.50 5.98 9.06
N SER A 82 30.03 7.03 8.44
CA SER A 82 29.27 8.21 8.05
C SER A 82 28.84 8.15 6.58
N ALA A 83 27.87 9.00 6.22
CA ALA A 83 27.50 9.19 4.82
C ALA A 83 28.69 9.63 3.93
N LYS A 84 29.68 10.32 4.52
CA LYS A 84 30.91 10.71 3.82
C LYS A 84 31.77 9.50 3.48
N ASP A 85 31.79 8.49 4.34
CA ASP A 85 32.53 7.23 4.12
C ASP A 85 31.88 6.38 3.03
N LYS A 86 30.54 6.39 2.94
CA LYS A 86 29.79 5.73 1.84
C LYS A 86 29.99 6.40 0.48
N THR A 87 30.21 7.71 0.47
CA THR A 87 30.44 8.48 -0.75
C THR A 87 31.93 8.45 -1.17
N SER A 88 32.81 8.08 -0.24
CA SER A 88 34.24 7.96 -0.46
C SER A 88 34.60 6.63 -1.13
N LYS A 89 34.52 6.66 -2.47
CA LYS A 89 35.31 5.88 -3.43
C LYS A 89 34.91 4.42 -3.68
N TYR A 90 33.99 4.23 -4.64
CA TYR A 90 34.23 3.21 -5.68
C TYR A 90 35.34 3.74 -6.61
N THR A 91 36.57 3.23 -6.46
CA THR A 91 37.71 3.48 -7.37
C THR A 91 37.85 2.42 -8.47
N GLY A 92 36.92 1.46 -8.54
CA GLY A 92 36.86 0.53 -9.66
C GLY A 92 36.54 1.27 -10.97
N PRO A 93 36.81 0.67 -12.14
CA PRO A 93 36.37 1.24 -13.40
C PRO A 93 34.86 1.49 -13.29
N ARG A 94 34.44 2.74 -13.50
CA ARG A 94 33.03 3.07 -13.70
C ARG A 94 32.63 2.25 -14.92
N GLY A 95 31.98 1.10 -14.69
CA GLY A 95 31.35 0.34 -15.77
C GLY A 95 30.49 1.31 -16.55
N ASP A 96 30.48 1.18 -17.87
CA ASP A 96 29.64 2.01 -18.70
C ASP A 96 28.17 1.80 -18.28
N TRP A 97 27.61 2.79 -17.59
CA TRP A 97 26.21 2.79 -17.16
C TRP A 97 25.26 3.11 -18.32
N SER A 98 25.75 3.19 -19.56
CA SER A 98 24.93 3.35 -20.77
C SER A 98 24.01 2.15 -21.03
N GLN A 99 24.36 0.97 -20.52
CA GLN A 99 23.45 -0.17 -20.44
C GLN A 99 22.68 -0.08 -19.13
N GLY A 100 21.60 0.71 -19.18
CA GLY A 100 20.70 0.91 -18.04
C GLY A 100 20.34 -0.40 -17.35
N TYR A 101 20.12 -0.29 -16.03
CA TYR A 101 19.62 -1.35 -15.14
C TYR A 101 19.04 -2.55 -15.88
N CYS A 102 19.73 -3.70 -15.80
CA CYS A 102 19.16 -4.98 -16.19
C CYS A 102 17.97 -5.26 -15.27
N TYR A 103 16.78 -4.83 -15.67
CA TYR A 103 15.56 -5.48 -15.22
C TYR A 103 15.66 -6.91 -15.73
N ILE A 104 15.72 -7.87 -14.81
CA ILE A 104 15.52 -9.28 -15.15
C ILE A 104 14.07 -9.39 -15.61
N THR A 105 13.83 -9.22 -16.90
CA THR A 105 12.64 -9.78 -17.56
C THR A 105 12.93 -11.27 -17.69
N GLY A 106 12.29 -12.07 -16.83
CA GLY A 106 12.29 -13.52 -16.99
C GLY A 106 11.47 -13.89 -18.22
N ASP A 107 12.04 -14.77 -19.05
CA ASP A 107 11.34 -15.52 -20.10
C ASP A 107 10.25 -16.44 -19.50
#